data_AF-A0AAP5V076-F1
#
_entry.id   AF-A0AAP5V076-F1
#
_cell.length_a   1.000
_cell.length_b   1.000
_cell.length_c   1.000
_cell.angle_alpha   90.00
_cell.angle_beta   90.00
_cell.angle_gamma   90.00
#
_symmetry.space_group_name_H-M   'P 1'
#
loop_
_entity.id
_entity.type
_entity.pdbx_description
1 polymer ?
#
loop_
_entity_poly.entity_id
_entity_poly.type
_entity_poly.pdbx_seq_one_letter_code
_entity_poly.pdbx_strand_id
1 'polypeptide(L)' 'MYKIIIPSILAIFILWILLQISLEISIVKNPLNYFIVFIVFFLFIKMVKEKQQ' A
#
# COMPACT_ATOMS: atom_id res chain seq x y z
N MET A 1 -9.87 7.43 -12.47
CA MET A 1 -9.85 6.12 -11.80
C MET A 1 -8.81 6.02 -10.67
N TYR A 2 -7.58 6.54 -10.83
CA TYR A 2 -6.54 6.46 -9.80
C TYR A 2 -6.87 7.13 -8.45
N LYS A 3 -7.71 8.18 -8.48
CA LYS A 3 -8.21 8.86 -7.26
C LYS A 3 -8.94 7.94 -6.28
N ILE A 4 -9.52 6.83 -6.74
CA ILE A 4 -10.23 5.86 -5.89
C ILE A 4 -9.36 4.62 -5.63
N ILE A 5 -8.61 4.17 -6.65
CA ILE A 5 -7.76 2.98 -6.55
C ILE A 5 -6.70 3.12 -5.46
N ILE A 6 -6.03 4.27 -5.37
CA ILE A 6 -4.97 4.50 -4.37
C ILE A 6 -5.51 4.43 -2.94
N PRO A 7 -6.57 5.16 -2.56
CA PRO A 7 -7.12 5.04 -1.20
C PRO A 7 -7.69 3.65 -0.92
N SER A 8 -8.25 2.94 -1.91
CA SER A 8 -8.68 1.54 -1.73
C SER A 8 -7.51 0.60 -1.43
N ILE A 9 -6.38 0.71 -2.14
CA ILE A 9 -5.17 -0.08 -1.87
C ILE A 9 -4.66 0.22 -0.46
N LEU A 10 -4.68 1.48 -0.04
CA LEU A 10 -4.27 1.88 1.31
C LEU A 10 -5.15 1.22 2.38
N ALA A 11 -6.47 1.23 2.20
CA ALA A 11 -7.41 0.61 3.14
C ALA A 11 -7.20 -0.90 3.25
N ILE A 12 -7.03 -1.59 2.11
CA ILE A 12 -6.73 -3.03 2.08
C ILE A 12 -5.40 -3.32 2.78
N PHE A 13 -4.38 -2.47 2.59
CA PHE A 13 -3.09 -2.65 3.24
C PHE A 13 -3.17 -2.50 4.76
N ILE A 14 -3.97 -1.55 5.26
CA ILE A 14 -4.21 -1.39 6.71
C ILE A 14 -4.89 -2.64 7.28
N LEU A 15 -5.93 -3.16 6.61
CA LEU A 15 -6.60 -4.40 7.00
C LEU A 15 -5.64 -5.60 7.01
N TRP A 16 -4.73 -5.67 6.04
CA TRP A 16 -3.70 -6.69 5.96
C TRP A 16 -2.70 -6.63 7.13
N ILE A 17 -2.25 -5.42 7.51
CA ILE A 17 -1.38 -5.23 8.68
C ILE A 17 -2.11 -5.64 9.98
N LEU A 18 -3.37 -5.23 10.13
CA LEU A 18 -4.21 -5.62 11.28
C LEU A 18 -4.32 -7.15 11.39
N LEU A 19 -4.50 -7.85 10.27
CA LEU A 19 -4.52 -9.30 10.23
C LEU A 19 -3.18 -9.92 10.66
N GLN A 20 -2.06 -9.37 10.20
CA GLN A 20 -0.74 -9.86 10.60
C GLN A 20 -0.47 -9.67 12.09
N ILE A 21 -0.89 -8.53 12.66
CA ILE A 21 -0.81 -8.29 14.11
C ILE A 21 -1.64 -9.34 14.85
N SER A 22 -2.87 -9.60 14.38
CA SER A 22 -3.76 -10.59 14.99
C SER A 22 -3.24 -12.02 14.94
N LEU A 23 -2.38 -12.34 13.96
CA LEU A 23 -1.80 -13.66 13.77
C LEU A 23 -0.36 -13.77 14.29
N GLU A 24 0.15 -12.74 14.98
CA GLU A 24 1.53 -12.64 15.44
C GLU A 24 2.58 -12.82 14.32
N ILE A 25 2.18 -12.52 13.07
CA ILE A 25 3.08 -12.57 11.91
C ILE A 25 3.99 -11.35 11.96
N SER A 26 5.29 -11.57 11.76
CA SER A 26 6.26 -10.48 11.78
C SER A 26 6.08 -9.54 10.58
N ILE A 27 5.58 -8.33 10.85
CA ILE A 27 5.36 -7.28 9.86
C ILE A 27 6.67 -6.86 9.17
N VAL A 28 7.74 -6.75 9.96
CA VAL A 28 9.06 -6.28 9.52
C VAL A 28 9.84 -7.38 8.79
N LYS A 29 9.57 -8.66 9.05
CA LYS A 29 10.25 -9.74 8.33
C LYS A 29 9.47 -10.22 7.10
N ASN A 30 8.29 -9.66 6.84
CA ASN A 30 7.46 -10.09 5.72
C ASN A 30 7.83 -9.34 4.43
N PRO A 31 8.45 -10.01 3.43
CA PRO A 31 8.84 -9.39 2.17
C PRO A 31 7.65 -8.82 1.37
N LEU A 32 6.44 -9.37 1.54
CA LEU A 32 5.24 -8.85 0.89
C LEU A 32 4.88 -7.44 1.37
N ASN A 33 5.13 -7.12 2.64
CA ASN A 33 4.83 -5.78 3.15
C ASN A 33 5.71 -4.71 2.50
N TYR A 34 6.99 -5.03 2.30
CA TYR A 34 7.91 -4.14 1.57
C TYR A 34 7.49 -3.96 0.11
N PHE A 35 7.05 -5.04 -0.54
CA PHE A 35 6.55 -4.98 -1.90
C PHE A 35 5.31 -4.09 -2.03
N ILE A 36 4.37 -4.18 -1.10
CA ILE A 36 3.17 -3.35 -1.10
C ILE A 36 3.52 -1.87 -0.89
N VAL A 37 4.42 -1.55 0.06
CA VAL A 37 4.90 -0.17 0.27
C VAL A 37 5.56 0.36 -1.00
N PHE A 38 6.37 -0.45 -1.69
CA PHE A 38 7.00 -0.07 -2.95
C PHE A 38 5.97 0.24 -4.05
N ILE A 39 4.93 -0.58 -4.20
CA ILE A 39 3.85 -0.33 -5.17
C ILE A 39 3.08 0.95 -4.82
N VAL A 40 2.73 1.16 -3.55
CA VAL A 40 2.02 2.36 -3.11
C VAL A 40 2.85 3.61 -3.41
N PHE A 41 4.16 3.58 -3.14
CA PHE A 41 5.08 4.66 -3.46
C PHE A 41 5.11 4.96 -4.97
N PHE A 42 5.23 3.93 -5.80
CA PHE A 42 5.24 4.08 -7.25
C PHE A 42 3.93 4.67 -7.79
N LEU A 43 2.79 4.19 -7.30
CA LEU A 43 1.46 4.71 -7.67
C LEU A 43 1.29 6.17 -7.25
N PHE A 44 1.86 6.56 -6.10
CA PHE A 44 1.83 7.93 -5.62
C PHE A 44 2.61 8.86 -6.55
N ILE A 45 3.83 8.47 -6.95
CA ILE A 45 4.64 9.24 -7.93
C ILE A 45 3.86 9.40 -9.25
N LYS A 46 3.26 8.31 -9.75
CA LYS A 46 2.47 8.35 -10.98
C LYS A 46 1.30 9.33 -10.87
N MET A 47 0.59 9.34 -9.75
CA MET A 47 -0.51 10.27 -9.50
C MET A 47 -0.06 11.73 -9.44
N VAL A 48 1.09 12.01 -8.81
CA VAL A 48 1.65 13.37 -8.77
C VAL A 48 2.03 13.83 -10.17
N LYS A 49 2.66 12.96 -10.97
CA LYS A 49 3.04 13.26 -12.35
C LYS A 49 1.82 13.53 -13.24
N GLU A 50 0.75 12.73 -13.13
CA GLU A 50 -0.50 12.97 -13.86
C GLU A 50 -1.21 14.27 -13.45
N LYS A 51 -1.03 14.76 -12.21
CA LYS A 51 -1.61 16.05 -11.77
C LYS A 51 -0.80 17.27 -12.21
N GLN A 52 0.47 17.09 -12.61
CA GLN A 52 1.35 18.17 -13.06
C GLN A 52 1.30 18.40 -14.58
N GLN A 53 0.66 17.50 -15.35
CA GLN A 53 0.33 17.69 -16.77
C GLN A 53 -1.10 18.23 -16.91
#